data_AF-A0A292PP53-F1
#
_entry.id   AF-A0A292PP53-F1
#
_cell.length_a   1.000
_cell.length_b   1.000
_cell.length_c   1.000
_cell.angle_alpha   90.00
_cell.angle_beta   90.00
_cell.angle_gamma   90.00
#
_symmetry.space_group_name_H-M   'P 1'
#
loop_
_entity.id
_entity.type
_entity.pdbx_description
1 polymer ?
#
loop_
_entity_poly.entity_id
_entity_poly.type
_entity_poly.pdbx_seq_one_letter_code
_entity_poly.pdbx_strand_id
1 'polypeptide(L)' 'MSPIEAIWCLLKWRISSCNPRPTTVSDLKAAILAEWDLITPAEVARHTTSMPHQVTDLVSANGGHTSW' A
#
# COMPACT_ATOMS: atom_id res chain seq x y z
N MET A 1 2.62 5.63 10.23
CA MET A 1 2.29 4.97 8.95
C MET A 1 1.46 5.91 8.07
N SER A 2 1.88 6.19 6.84
CA SER A 2 1.11 7.03 5.88
C SER A 2 0.13 6.18 5.07
N PRO A 3 -0.98 6.73 4.52
CA PRO A 3 -1.95 5.95 3.74
C PRO A 3 -1.35 5.23 2.54
N ILE A 4 -0.32 5.85 1.96
CA ILE A 4 0.44 5.27 0.86
C ILE A 4 1.25 4.04 1.29
N GLU A 5 1.69 3.96 2.54
CA GLU A 5 2.45 2.82 3.07
C GLU A 5 1.58 1.57 3.19
N ALA A 6 0.31 1.75 3.56
CA ALA A 6 -0.66 0.66 3.58
C ALA A 6 -0.89 0.07 2.17
N ILE A 7 -0.93 0.95 1.15
CA ILE A 7 -1.04 0.55 -0.25
C ILE A 7 0.24 -0.17 -0.73
N TRP A 8 1.42 0.31 -0.33
CA TRP A 8 2.69 -0.37 -0.62
C TRP A 8 2.76 -1.77 -0.01
N CYS A 9 2.30 -1.93 1.22
CA CYS A 9 2.18 -3.24 1.87
C CYS A 9 1.23 -4.18 1.11
N LEU A 10 0.08 -3.67 0.65
CA LEU A 10 -0.88 -4.44 -0.15
C LEU A 10 -0.27 -4.91 -1.47
N LEU A 11 0.38 -4.02 -2.21
CA LEU A 11 1.05 -4.35 -3.48
C LEU A 11 2.14 -5.39 -3.29
N LYS A 12 2.99 -5.21 -2.28
CA LYS A 12 4.07 -6.16 -1.96
C LYS A 12 3.51 -7.54 -1.66
N TRP A 13 2.42 -7.61 -0.89
CA TRP A 13 1.76 -8.88 -0.58
C TRP A 13 1.22 -9.54 -1.85
N ARG A 14 0.46 -8.82 -2.69
CA ARG A 14 -0.11 -9.36 -3.93
C ARG A 14 0.97 -9.85 -4.91
N ILE A 15 2.01 -9.07 -5.14
CA ILE A 15 3.15 -9.43 -6.00
C ILE A 15 3.87 -10.69 -5.48
N SER A 16 3.99 -10.83 -4.14
CA SER A 16 4.59 -12.02 -3.54
C SER A 16 3.73 -13.27 -3.66
N SER A 17 2.42 -13.09 -3.84
CA SER A 17 1.43 -14.15 -4.05
C SER A 17 1.18 -14.47 -5.53
N CYS A 18 1.71 -13.70 -6.48
CA CYS A 18 1.62 -14.00 -7.91
C CYS A 18 2.25 -15.37 -8.23
N ASN A 19 1.59 -16.13 -9.10
CA ASN A 19 2.09 -17.40 -9.62
C ASN A 19 2.05 -17.40 -11.16
N PRO A 20 3.20 -17.49 -11.86
CA PRO A 20 4.56 -17.59 -11.31
C PRO A 20 5.01 -16.29 -10.64
N ARG A 21 5.85 -16.42 -9.61
CA ARG A 21 6.46 -15.26 -8.95
C ARG A 21 7.39 -14.54 -9.94
N PRO A 22 7.36 -13.21 -10.03
CA PRO A 22 8.26 -12.48 -10.90
C PRO A 22 9.72 -12.72 -10.49
N THR A 23 10.54 -13.17 -11.44
CA THR A 23 11.96 -13.50 -11.24
C THR A 23 12.90 -12.48 -11.89
N THR A 24 12.40 -11.67 -12.83
CA THR A 24 13.15 -10.58 -13.45
C THR A 24 12.60 -9.21 -13.05
N VAL A 25 13.42 -8.17 -13.22
CA VAL A 25 12.99 -6.78 -13.00
C VAL A 25 11.85 -6.40 -13.96
N SER A 26 11.83 -6.95 -15.17
CA SER A 26 10.78 -6.71 -16.15
C SER A 26 9.45 -7.33 -15.71
N ASP A 27 9.48 -8.57 -15.22
CA ASP A 27 8.29 -9.25 -14.67
C ASP A 27 7.77 -8.53 -13.43
N LEU A 28 8.68 -8.04 -12.57
CA LEU A 28 8.31 -7.28 -11.40
C LEU A 28 7.60 -5.97 -11.78
N LYS A 29 8.11 -5.24 -12.78
CA LYS A 29 7.46 -4.01 -13.28
C LYS A 29 6.07 -4.31 -13.86
N ALA A 30 5.95 -5.38 -14.64
CA ALA A 30 4.68 -5.80 -15.22
C ALA A 30 3.67 -6.20 -14.13
N ALA A 31 4.10 -6.97 -13.13
CA ALA A 31 3.28 -7.37 -11.99
C ALA A 31 2.84 -6.17 -11.14
N ILE A 32 3.72 -5.20 -10.88
CA ILE A 32 3.35 -3.97 -10.17
C ILE A 32 2.25 -3.22 -10.92
N LEU A 33 2.40 -3.02 -12.23
CA LEU A 33 1.41 -2.29 -13.02
C LEU A 33 0.06 -3.03 -13.10
N ALA A 34 0.10 -4.35 -13.29
CA ALA A 34 -1.10 -5.17 -13.34
C ALA A 34 -1.84 -5.17 -11.99
N GLU A 35 -1.12 -5.37 -10.88
CA GLU A 35 -1.72 -5.35 -9.55
C GLU A 35 -2.21 -3.96 -9.15
N TRP A 36 -1.50 -2.90 -9.56
CA TRP A 36 -1.93 -1.52 -9.34
C TRP A 36 -3.26 -1.21 -10.02
N ASP A 37 -3.46 -1.66 -11.26
CA ASP A 37 -4.70 -1.47 -12.01
C ASP A 37 -5.88 -2.27 -11.42
N LEU A 38 -5.59 -3.37 -10.75
CA LEU A 38 -6.58 -4.22 -10.06
C LEU A 38 -6.99 -3.70 -8.68
N ILE A 39 -6.28 -2.71 -8.12
CA ILE A 39 -6.65 -2.13 -6.82
C ILE A 39 -7.88 -1.24 -7.03
N THR A 40 -8.99 -1.66 -6.44
CA THR A 40 -10.23 -0.90 -6.53
C THR A 40 -10.24 0.30 -5.57
N PRO A 41 -10.97 1.38 -5.89
CA PRO A 41 -11.18 2.50 -4.95
C PRO A 41 -11.77 2.07 -3.61
N ALA A 42 -12.55 0.98 -3.58
CA ALA A 42 -13.10 0.40 -2.36
C ALA A 42 -12.02 -0.25 -1.49
N GLU A 43 -11.04 -0.91 -2.09
CA GLU A 43 -9.88 -1.44 -1.35
C GLU A 43 -9.00 -0.31 -0.82
N VAL A 44 -8.74 0.71 -1.63
CA VAL A 44 -8.04 1.92 -1.17
C VAL A 44 -8.78 2.55 0.00
N ALA A 45 -10.09 2.73 -0.11
CA ALA A 45 -10.92 3.27 0.95
C ALA A 45 -10.84 2.39 2.21
N ARG A 46 -10.96 1.06 2.10
CA ARG A 46 -10.85 0.12 3.22
C ARG A 46 -9.51 0.22 3.95
N HIS A 47 -8.42 0.32 3.19
CA HIS A 47 -7.06 0.47 3.73
C HIS A 47 -6.77 1.89 4.25
N THR A 48 -7.59 2.87 3.88
CA THR A 48 -7.52 4.27 4.36
C THR A 48 -8.52 4.56 5.49
N THR A 49 -9.62 3.79 5.62
CA THR A 49 -10.66 4.01 6.65
C THR A 49 -10.19 3.71 8.06
N SER A 50 -9.11 2.96 8.24
CA SER A 50 -8.44 2.83 9.55
C SER A 50 -7.66 4.10 9.95
N MET A 51 -7.65 5.16 9.12
CA MET A 51 -6.75 6.31 9.27
C MET A 51 -7.33 7.69 9.64
N PRO A 52 -8.62 7.93 9.97
CA PRO A 52 -9.00 9.25 10.45
C PRO A 52 -8.26 9.62 11.75
N HIS A 53 -7.97 8.65 12.62
CA HIS A 53 -7.12 8.86 13.80
C HIS A 53 -5.64 9.11 13.43
N GLN A 54 -5.05 8.32 12.54
CA GLN A 54 -3.63 8.41 12.22
C GLN A 54 -3.24 9.62 11.37
N VAL A 55 -4.11 10.09 10.48
CA VAL A 55 -3.87 11.34 9.73
C VAL A 55 -3.95 12.55 10.67
N THR A 56 -4.85 12.52 11.65
CA THR A 56 -4.92 13.54 12.70
C THR A 56 -3.68 13.50 13.60
N ASP A 57 -3.21 12.30 13.96
CA ASP A 57 -1.98 12.10 14.73
C ASP A 57 -0.73 12.55 13.94
N LEU A 58 -0.68 12.34 12.62
CA LEU A 58 0.44 12.75 11.77
C LEU A 58 0.49 14.27 11.55
N VAL A 59 -0.67 14.90 11.36
CA VAL A 59 -0.81 16.36 11.25
C VAL A 59 -0.48 17.02 12.59
N SER A 60 -0.92 16.43 13.71
CA SER A 60 -0.60 16.94 15.05
C SER A 60 0.85 16.67 15.48
N ALA A 61 1.49 15.62 14.95
CA ALA A 61 2.91 15.33 15.20
C ALA A 61 3.88 16.17 14.36
N ASN A 62 3.41 17.00 13.42
CA ASN A 62 4.25 17.78 12.49
C ASN A 62 5.35 16.93 11.81
N GLY A 63 5.03 15.67 11.47
CA GLY A 63 5.98 14.70 10.91
C GLY A 63 6.83 13.91 11.91
N GLY A 64 6.58 14.05 13.21
CA GLY A 64 7.23 13.28 14.28
C GLY A 64 6.76 11.82 14.36
N HIS A 65 7.58 10.98 15.02
CA HIS A 65 7.33 9.54 15.13
C HIS A 65 6.10 9.25 16.03
N THR A 66 5.10 8.59 15.46
CA THR A 66 3.94 8.05 16.19
C THR A 66 4.06 6.53 16.25
N SER A 67 3.78 5.93 17.42
CA SER A 67 4.00 4.51 17.78
C SER A 67 3.11 3.47 17.06
N TRP A 68 2.79 3.67 15.78
CA TRP A 68 1.94 2.78 14.98
C TRP A 68 2.71 2.12 13.83
#